data_AF-A0A9E4TQ65-F1
#
_entry.id   AF-A0A9E4TQ65-F1
#
_cell.length_a   1.000
_cell.length_b   1.000
_cell.length_c   1.000
_cell.angle_alpha   90.00
_cell.angle_beta   90.00
_cell.angle_gamma   90.00
#
_symmetry.space_group_name_H-M   'P 1'
#
loop_
_entity.id
_entity.type
_entity.pdbx_description
1 polymer ?
#
loop_
_entity_poly.entity_id
_entity_poly.type
_entity_poly.pdbx_seq_one_letter_code
_entity_poly.pdbx_strand_id
1 'polypeptide(L)'
;MQQTQYDAIIIGAGHNGLVASAYLAREGLKVLVLERLDRVGGAVVSEELTPGFTVPFCSYILHILQGRVIDDLELREHGLDIIPFVSGRFDPFPDGRFILTYREQHKNAEELRKFSEHDALAYPEWASFWARASGLLHRYWFQEPPTLAQVYEDVRGTSDEEVWETMLTVSMRDLIDLHFEDDAVKAHFIDAQDAGDPSAPGSILSMAYLKINQFTKPENHGIPRGGMSQLAFAMARS
;
A
#
# COMPACT_ATOMS: atom_id res chain seq x y z
N MET A 1 -17.88 -18.68 39.35
CA MET A 1 -17.72 -18.09 38.01
C MET A 1 -17.64 -19.24 37.02
N GLN A 2 -18.51 -19.28 36.01
CA GLN A 2 -18.36 -20.27 34.93
C GLN A 2 -17.13 -19.86 34.10
N GLN A 3 -16.14 -20.76 34.05
CA GLN A 3 -14.94 -20.54 33.27
C GLN A 3 -15.32 -20.62 31.80
N THR A 4 -15.32 -19.47 31.14
CA THR A 4 -15.63 -19.40 29.71
C THR A 4 -14.40 -19.88 28.95
N GLN A 5 -14.51 -21.00 28.26
CA GLN A 5 -13.46 -21.51 27.38
C GLN A 5 -13.48 -20.73 26.05
N TYR A 6 -12.29 -20.39 25.55
CA TYR A 6 -12.04 -19.75 24.26
C TYR A 6 -11.02 -20.60 23.51
N ASP A 7 -11.13 -20.65 22.18
CA ASP A 7 -10.20 -21.38 21.31
C ASP A 7 -8.96 -20.54 20.98
N ALA A 8 -9.12 -19.21 20.93
CA ALA A 8 -8.04 -18.26 20.70
C ALA A 8 -8.23 -16.98 21.52
N ILE A 9 -7.12 -16.36 21.92
CA ILE A 9 -7.09 -15.05 22.56
C ILE A 9 -6.19 -14.13 21.72
N ILE A 10 -6.75 -13.01 21.26
CA ILE A 10 -6.02 -11.96 20.53
C ILE A 10 -5.88 -10.76 21.44
N ILE A 11 -4.64 -10.29 21.62
CA ILE A 11 -4.32 -9.12 22.43
C ILE A 11 -4.06 -7.94 21.50
N GLY A 12 -4.96 -6.95 21.55
CA GLY A 12 -4.98 -5.75 20.70
C GLY A 12 -6.09 -5.82 19.65
N ALA A 13 -7.03 -4.87 19.70
CA ALA A 13 -8.10 -4.71 18.71
C ALA A 13 -7.73 -3.69 17.63
N GLY A 14 -6.49 -3.73 17.15
CA GLY A 14 -6.08 -3.05 15.92
C GLY A 14 -6.63 -3.76 14.68
N HIS A 15 -6.59 -3.11 13.51
CA HIS A 15 -7.08 -3.68 12.25
C HIS A 15 -6.56 -5.11 11.98
N ASN A 16 -5.27 -5.40 12.21
CA ASN A 16 -4.72 -6.74 12.05
C ASN A 16 -5.35 -7.78 13.01
N GLY A 17 -5.51 -7.40 14.29
CA GLY A 17 -6.12 -8.27 15.29
C GLY A 17 -7.60 -8.51 15.02
N LEU A 18 -8.32 -7.49 14.56
CA LEU A 18 -9.72 -7.58 14.18
C LEU A 18 -9.90 -8.50 12.97
N VAL A 19 -9.11 -8.33 11.90
CA VAL A 19 -9.15 -9.21 10.72
C VAL A 19 -8.84 -10.66 11.11
N ALA A 20 -7.77 -10.89 11.88
CA ALA A 20 -7.43 -12.23 12.35
C ALA A 20 -8.56 -12.85 13.18
N SER A 21 -9.15 -12.08 14.10
CA SER A 21 -10.27 -12.54 14.93
C SER A 21 -11.51 -12.88 14.11
N ALA A 22 -11.82 -12.07 13.09
CA ALA A 22 -12.97 -12.28 12.23
C ALA A 22 -12.83 -13.56 11.41
N TYR A 23 -11.67 -13.81 10.80
CA TYR A 23 -11.44 -15.06 10.06
C TYR A 23 -11.47 -16.30 10.97
N LEU A 24 -10.87 -16.25 12.18
CA LEU A 24 -10.96 -17.36 13.13
C LEU A 24 -12.41 -17.62 13.56
N ALA A 25 -13.19 -16.56 13.83
CA ALA A 25 -14.59 -16.67 14.22
C ALA A 25 -15.46 -17.23 13.09
N ARG A 26 -15.19 -16.88 11.83
CA ARG A 26 -15.87 -17.44 10.65
C ARG A 26 -15.65 -18.93 10.47
N GLU A 27 -14.49 -19.44 10.89
CA GLU A 27 -14.21 -20.89 10.98
C GLU A 27 -14.84 -21.55 12.21
N GLY A 28 -15.69 -20.83 12.95
CA GLY A 28 -16.45 -21.36 14.10
C GLY A 28 -15.69 -21.34 15.43
N LEU A 29 -14.50 -20.75 15.49
CA LEU A 29 -13.71 -20.66 16.72
C LEU A 29 -14.25 -19.57 17.64
N LYS A 30 -14.25 -19.84 18.94
CA LYS A 30 -14.63 -18.87 19.95
C LYS A 30 -13.43 -18.02 20.35
N VAL A 31 -13.36 -16.81 19.80
CA VAL A 31 -12.22 -15.89 19.98
C VAL A 31 -12.52 -14.84 21.04
N LEU A 32 -11.57 -14.60 21.94
CA LEU A 32 -11.57 -13.44 22.84
C LEU A 32 -10.60 -12.40 22.31
N VAL A 33 -11.08 -11.19 22.03
CA VAL A 33 -10.23 -10.04 21.69
C VAL A 33 -10.15 -9.12 22.92
N LEU A 34 -8.92 -8.79 23.34
CA LEU A 34 -8.67 -7.91 24.47
C LEU A 34 -8.01 -6.62 23.98
N GLU A 35 -8.66 -5.48 24.21
CA GLU A 35 -8.11 -4.15 23.92
C GLU A 35 -7.87 -3.40 25.22
N ARG A 36 -6.77 -2.66 25.29
CA ARG A 36 -6.42 -1.84 26.45
C ARG A 36 -7.24 -0.55 26.49
N LEU A 37 -7.54 0.02 25.32
CA LEU A 37 -8.36 1.22 25.18
C LEU A 37 -9.85 0.90 25.33
N ASP A 38 -10.65 1.94 25.54
CA ASP A 38 -12.12 1.88 25.57
C ASP A 38 -12.75 1.78 24.17
N ARG A 39 -11.91 1.67 23.13
CA ARG A 39 -12.29 1.62 21.72
C ARG A 39 -11.35 0.73 20.93
N VAL A 40 -11.86 0.18 19.83
CA VAL A 40 -11.06 -0.58 18.86
C VAL A 40 -10.35 0.35 17.85
N GLY A 41 -9.30 -0.14 17.23
CA GLY A 41 -8.68 0.45 16.04
C GLY A 41 -7.16 0.51 16.07
N GLY A 42 -6.51 0.57 17.24
CA GLY A 42 -5.06 0.69 17.33
C GLY A 42 -4.51 1.81 16.42
N ALA A 43 -3.64 1.45 15.47
CA ALA A 43 -3.03 2.42 14.54
C ALA A 43 -4.01 3.14 13.59
N VAL A 44 -5.24 2.64 13.40
CA VAL A 44 -6.25 3.30 12.55
C VAL A 44 -7.21 4.18 13.33
N VAL A 45 -7.00 4.36 14.65
CA VAL A 45 -7.82 5.28 15.44
C VAL A 45 -7.67 6.71 14.89
N SER A 46 -8.80 7.39 14.76
CA SER A 46 -8.92 8.83 14.58
C SER A 46 -9.53 9.43 15.83
N GLU A 47 -8.94 10.50 16.36
CA GLU A 47 -9.31 11.12 17.63
C GLU A 47 -9.69 12.58 17.41
N GLU A 48 -10.66 13.07 18.18
CA GLU A 48 -10.97 14.49 18.20
C GLU A 48 -9.88 15.24 18.99
N LEU A 49 -9.07 16.02 18.27
CA LEU A 49 -7.99 16.82 18.86
C LEU A 49 -8.55 18.07 19.54
N THR A 50 -9.58 18.67 18.94
CA THR A 50 -10.31 19.85 19.43
C THR A 50 -11.73 19.80 18.86
N PRO A 51 -12.75 20.41 19.51
CA PRO A 51 -14.14 20.27 19.08
C PRO A 51 -14.37 20.53 17.59
N GLY A 52 -14.89 19.54 16.88
CA GLY A 52 -15.13 19.54 15.44
C GLY A 52 -13.94 19.12 14.57
N PHE A 53 -12.79 18.79 15.15
CA PHE A 53 -11.56 18.45 14.41
C PHE A 53 -11.04 17.07 14.82
N THR A 54 -11.35 16.09 13.99
CA THR A 54 -10.84 14.73 14.11
C THR A 54 -9.56 14.56 13.30
N VAL A 55 -8.52 14.00 13.92
CA VAL A 55 -7.23 13.71 13.28
C VAL A 55 -6.90 12.23 13.39
N PRO A 56 -6.26 11.64 12.36
CA PRO A 56 -5.74 10.29 12.45
C PRO A 56 -4.58 10.23 13.47
N PHE A 57 -4.51 9.15 14.25
CA PHE A 57 -3.41 8.96 15.21
C PHE A 57 -2.12 8.50 14.53
N CYS A 58 -2.20 7.52 13.64
CA CYS A 58 -1.04 6.96 12.93
C CYS A 58 -1.35 6.73 11.45
N SER A 59 -2.28 5.83 11.15
CA SER A 59 -2.73 5.63 9.77
C SER A 59 -3.74 6.71 9.40
N TYR A 60 -3.49 7.38 8.28
CA TYR A 60 -4.30 8.50 7.77
C TYR A 60 -4.96 8.20 6.42
N ILE A 61 -4.60 7.07 5.80
CA ILE A 61 -5.13 6.60 4.51
C ILE A 61 -5.28 5.08 4.52
N LEU A 62 -6.29 4.58 3.81
CA LEU A 62 -6.44 3.17 3.50
C LEU A 62 -5.67 2.87 2.22
N HIS A 63 -4.38 2.54 2.36
CA HIS A 63 -3.48 2.30 1.22
C HIS A 63 -3.50 0.83 0.78
N ILE A 64 -3.02 -0.09 1.61
CA ILE A 64 -2.68 -1.48 1.23
C ILE A 64 -3.67 -2.57 1.72
N LEU A 65 -4.88 -2.21 2.15
CA LEU A 65 -5.84 -3.22 2.61
C LEU A 65 -6.27 -4.09 1.43
N GLN A 66 -6.16 -5.41 1.61
CA GLN A 66 -6.55 -6.36 0.59
C GLN A 66 -8.06 -6.33 0.33
N GLY A 67 -8.44 -6.19 -0.95
CA GLY A 67 -9.84 -6.17 -1.37
C GLY A 67 -10.62 -7.40 -0.90
N ARG A 68 -9.96 -8.56 -0.86
CA ARG A 68 -10.54 -9.80 -0.31
C ARG A 68 -11.00 -9.66 1.15
N VAL A 69 -10.29 -8.90 1.98
CA VAL A 69 -10.71 -8.65 3.37
C VAL A 69 -11.98 -7.81 3.42
N ILE A 70 -12.10 -6.81 2.51
CA ILE A 70 -13.30 -5.97 2.40
C ILE A 70 -14.50 -6.83 1.98
N ASP A 71 -14.30 -7.71 1.00
CA ASP A 71 -15.33 -8.55 0.43
C ASP A 71 -15.72 -9.70 1.39
N ASP A 72 -14.75 -10.44 1.93
CA ASP A 72 -14.99 -11.58 2.82
C ASP A 72 -15.73 -11.13 4.10
N LEU A 73 -15.31 -10.00 4.69
CA LEU A 73 -15.91 -9.46 5.92
C LEU A 73 -17.07 -8.51 5.66
N GLU A 74 -17.55 -8.41 4.40
CA GLU A 74 -18.69 -7.57 4.01
C GLU A 74 -18.61 -6.13 4.56
N LEU A 75 -17.39 -5.55 4.62
CA LEU A 75 -17.15 -4.35 5.42
C LEU A 75 -18.01 -3.14 4.99
N ARG A 76 -18.41 -3.10 3.71
CA ARG A 76 -19.32 -2.08 3.17
C ARG A 76 -20.71 -2.16 3.78
N GLU A 77 -21.24 -3.37 3.96
CA GLU A 77 -22.51 -3.62 4.66
C GLU A 77 -22.42 -3.23 6.14
N HIS A 78 -21.21 -3.33 6.71
CA HIS A 78 -20.89 -2.84 8.04
C HIS A 78 -20.51 -1.35 8.09
N GLY A 79 -20.78 -0.58 7.04
CA GLY A 79 -20.67 0.88 7.02
C GLY A 79 -19.31 1.44 6.59
N LEU A 80 -18.43 0.63 6.01
CA LEU A 80 -17.21 1.12 5.37
C LEU A 80 -17.54 1.81 4.05
N ASP A 81 -17.56 3.15 4.06
CA ASP A 81 -17.62 3.99 2.88
C ASP A 81 -16.24 4.64 2.64
N ILE A 82 -15.63 4.40 1.48
CA ILE A 82 -14.29 4.88 1.14
C ILE A 82 -14.42 5.99 0.11
N ILE A 83 -13.80 7.13 0.41
CA ILE A 83 -13.61 8.23 -0.54
C ILE A 83 -12.32 7.92 -1.33
N PRO A 84 -12.42 7.53 -2.61
CA PRO A 84 -11.26 7.09 -3.36
C PRO A 84 -10.34 8.26 -3.71
N PHE A 85 -9.04 8.00 -3.84
CA PHE A 85 -8.11 9.00 -4.36
C PHE A 85 -8.36 9.28 -5.84
N VAL A 86 -8.51 10.57 -6.16
CA VAL A 86 -8.65 11.06 -7.55
C VAL A 86 -7.31 11.40 -8.19
N SER A 87 -6.30 11.66 -7.37
CA SER A 87 -4.91 11.93 -7.76
C SER A 87 -3.97 11.23 -6.78
N GLY A 88 -2.75 10.98 -7.22
CA GLY A 88 -1.67 10.46 -6.40
C GLY A 88 -0.93 11.56 -5.65
N ARG A 89 0.39 11.40 -5.58
CA ARG A 89 1.32 12.28 -4.88
C ARG A 89 1.40 13.65 -5.54
N PHE A 90 1.42 14.70 -4.72
CA PHE A 90 1.66 16.09 -5.09
C PHE A 90 2.98 16.56 -4.47
N ASP A 91 3.92 16.99 -5.29
CA ASP A 91 5.19 17.59 -4.84
C ASP A 91 5.31 19.02 -5.37
N PRO A 92 5.18 20.04 -4.49
CA PRO A 92 5.40 21.43 -4.86
C PRO A 92 6.89 21.78 -4.84
N PHE A 93 7.34 22.59 -5.80
CA PHE A 93 8.71 23.09 -5.88
C PHE A 93 8.79 24.59 -5.53
N PRO A 94 9.94 25.08 -5.01
CA PRO A 94 10.08 26.48 -4.59
C PRO A 94 9.85 27.52 -5.70
N ASP A 95 10.00 27.13 -6.97
CA ASP A 95 9.78 27.99 -8.13
C ASP A 95 8.32 28.06 -8.59
N GLY A 96 7.40 27.40 -7.86
CA GLY A 96 5.97 27.37 -8.17
C GLY A 96 5.55 26.27 -9.14
N ARG A 97 6.50 25.48 -9.70
CA ARG A 97 6.17 24.25 -10.41
C ARG A 97 5.72 23.18 -9.42
N PHE A 98 5.06 22.14 -9.92
CA PHE A 98 4.67 20.97 -9.15
C PHE A 98 4.62 19.74 -10.04
N ILE A 99 4.77 18.56 -9.42
CA ILE A 99 4.40 17.28 -10.04
C ILE A 99 3.17 16.75 -9.31
N LEU A 100 2.15 16.39 -10.07
CA LEU A 100 0.96 15.69 -9.56
C LEU A 100 0.80 14.39 -10.34
N THR A 101 0.74 13.26 -9.64
CA THR A 101 0.50 11.97 -10.30
C THR A 101 -0.98 11.63 -10.38
N TYR A 102 -1.31 10.82 -11.37
CA TYR A 102 -2.63 10.32 -11.69
C TYR A 102 -2.56 8.82 -11.94
N ARG A 103 -3.74 8.19 -11.99
CA ARG A 103 -3.85 6.79 -12.40
C ARG A 103 -3.55 6.61 -13.89
N GLU A 104 -3.93 7.58 -14.69
CA GLU A 104 -3.72 7.56 -16.13
C GLU A 104 -2.29 7.94 -16.49
N GLN A 105 -1.54 6.95 -16.99
CA GLN A 105 -0.11 7.09 -17.29
C GLN A 105 0.21 8.21 -18.29
N HIS A 106 -0.70 8.50 -19.24
CA HIS A 106 -0.50 9.58 -20.20
C HIS A 106 -0.48 10.96 -19.53
N LYS A 107 -1.33 11.19 -18.50
CA LYS A 107 -1.34 12.44 -17.74
C LYS A 107 -0.02 12.62 -16.98
N ASN A 108 0.52 11.53 -16.43
CA ASN A 108 1.80 11.58 -15.73
C ASN A 108 2.93 12.01 -16.68
N ALA A 109 3.01 11.43 -17.89
CA ALA A 109 3.99 11.88 -18.89
C ALA A 109 3.81 13.36 -19.28
N GLU A 110 2.57 13.85 -19.39
CA GLU A 110 2.29 15.27 -19.64
C GLU A 110 2.72 16.19 -18.49
N GLU A 111 2.57 15.75 -17.23
CA GLU A 111 3.06 16.47 -16.06
C GLU A 111 4.59 16.56 -16.06
N LEU A 112 5.28 15.45 -16.35
CA LEU A 112 6.75 15.44 -16.41
C LEU A 112 7.29 16.30 -17.55
N ARG A 113 6.54 16.45 -18.65
CA ARG A 113 6.94 17.31 -19.79
C ARG A 113 7.12 18.78 -19.40
N LYS A 114 6.52 19.23 -18.30
CA LYS A 114 6.73 20.58 -17.74
C LYS A 114 8.14 20.77 -17.15
N PHE A 115 8.87 19.68 -16.94
CA PHE A 115 10.22 19.64 -16.36
C PHE A 115 11.24 19.24 -17.42
N SER A 116 11.05 18.09 -18.08
CA SER A 116 11.91 17.60 -19.16
C SER A 116 11.12 16.84 -20.22
N GLU A 117 11.43 17.09 -21.49
CA GLU A 117 10.91 16.30 -22.62
C GLU A 117 11.49 14.88 -22.62
N HIS A 118 12.75 14.69 -22.21
CA HIS A 118 13.37 13.38 -22.06
C HIS A 118 12.61 12.54 -21.04
N ASP A 119 12.37 13.09 -19.84
CA ASP A 119 11.72 12.36 -18.74
C ASP A 119 10.27 11.98 -19.07
N ALA A 120 9.57 12.86 -19.78
CA ALA A 120 8.23 12.57 -20.29
C ALA A 120 8.22 11.40 -21.28
N LEU A 121 9.25 11.28 -22.11
CA LEU A 121 9.40 10.19 -23.09
C LEU A 121 9.87 8.89 -22.43
N ALA A 122 10.65 8.95 -21.36
CA ALA A 122 11.13 7.79 -20.59
C ALA A 122 10.04 7.20 -19.65
N TYR A 123 9.06 8.01 -19.24
CA TYR A 123 8.05 7.61 -18.27
C TYR A 123 7.27 6.31 -18.60
N PRO A 124 6.85 6.02 -19.85
CA PRO A 124 6.15 4.78 -20.16
C PRO A 124 6.97 3.53 -19.87
N GLU A 125 8.29 3.56 -20.08
CA GLU A 125 9.20 2.46 -19.76
C GLU A 125 9.32 2.30 -18.24
N TRP A 126 9.49 3.40 -17.52
CA TRP A 126 9.47 3.43 -16.05
C TRP A 126 8.18 2.81 -15.48
N ALA A 127 7.02 3.22 -16.01
CA ALA A 127 5.73 2.68 -15.58
C ALA A 127 5.59 1.17 -15.90
N SER A 128 6.09 0.74 -17.06
CA SER A 128 6.11 -0.68 -17.46
C SER A 128 6.99 -1.52 -16.54
N PHE A 129 8.17 -1.02 -16.16
CA PHE A 129 9.06 -1.68 -15.21
C PHE A 129 8.34 -1.96 -13.88
N TRP A 130 7.69 -0.95 -13.28
CA TRP A 130 6.97 -1.12 -12.01
C TRP A 130 5.72 -1.99 -12.11
N ALA A 131 5.03 -1.96 -13.26
CA ALA A 131 3.94 -2.89 -13.56
C ALA A 131 4.40 -4.34 -13.50
N ARG A 132 5.56 -4.63 -14.10
CA ARG A 132 6.16 -5.97 -14.13
C ARG A 132 6.72 -6.37 -12.77
N ALA A 133 7.53 -5.50 -12.15
CA ALA A 133 8.19 -5.77 -10.87
C ALA A 133 7.21 -6.12 -9.75
N SER A 134 6.17 -5.30 -9.54
CA SER A 134 5.13 -5.61 -8.57
C SER A 134 4.22 -6.76 -9.01
N GLY A 135 4.00 -6.93 -10.33
CA GLY A 135 3.25 -8.03 -10.90
C GLY A 135 3.86 -9.40 -10.61
N LEU A 136 5.20 -9.50 -10.54
CA LEU A 136 5.91 -10.71 -10.11
C LEU A 136 5.55 -11.10 -8.69
N LEU A 137 5.61 -10.14 -7.76
CA LEU A 137 5.34 -10.36 -6.36
C LEU A 137 3.85 -10.62 -6.08
N HIS A 138 2.96 -9.93 -6.81
CA HIS A 138 1.51 -10.06 -6.64
C HIS A 138 1.01 -11.49 -6.90
N ARG A 139 1.70 -12.30 -7.71
CA ARG A 139 1.35 -13.72 -7.98
C ARG A 139 1.26 -14.56 -6.70
N TYR A 140 2.05 -14.22 -5.68
CA TYR A 140 2.15 -14.99 -4.44
C TYR A 140 1.35 -14.38 -3.28
N TRP A 141 0.59 -13.32 -3.51
CA TRP A 141 0.00 -12.51 -2.44
C TRP A 141 -0.96 -13.27 -1.51
N PHE A 142 -1.60 -14.32 -2.01
CA PHE A 142 -2.48 -15.22 -1.25
C PHE A 142 -1.95 -16.66 -1.19
N GLN A 143 -0.65 -16.82 -1.32
CA GLN A 143 0.04 -18.11 -1.25
C GLN A 143 1.06 -18.06 -0.10
N GLU A 144 1.67 -19.21 0.20
CA GLU A 144 2.84 -19.21 1.08
C GLU A 144 3.95 -18.34 0.45
N PRO A 145 4.62 -17.46 1.22
CA PRO A 145 5.66 -16.60 0.69
C PRO A 145 6.77 -17.43 0.02
N PRO A 146 7.09 -17.16 -1.25
CA PRO A 146 8.13 -17.91 -1.94
C PRO A 146 9.51 -17.52 -1.42
N THR A 147 10.46 -18.42 -1.57
CA THR A 147 11.88 -18.11 -1.47
C THR A 147 12.35 -17.34 -2.73
N LEU A 148 13.42 -16.56 -2.61
CA LEU A 148 14.01 -15.87 -3.76
C LEU A 148 14.38 -16.81 -4.91
N ALA A 149 14.83 -18.03 -4.59
CA ALA A 149 15.18 -19.05 -5.58
C ALA A 149 13.94 -19.57 -6.35
N GLN A 150 12.80 -19.72 -5.68
CA GLN A 150 11.55 -20.11 -6.34
C GLN A 150 11.08 -19.03 -7.32
N VAL A 151 11.11 -17.75 -6.90
CA VAL A 151 10.74 -16.65 -7.79
C VAL A 151 11.68 -16.58 -9.00
N TYR A 152 12.99 -16.79 -8.78
CA TYR A 152 13.97 -16.83 -9.87
C TYR A 152 13.66 -17.96 -10.87
N GLU A 153 13.43 -19.18 -10.41
CA GLU A 153 13.10 -20.30 -11.30
C GLU A 153 11.80 -20.07 -12.09
N ASP A 154 10.83 -19.35 -11.51
CA ASP A 154 9.57 -19.01 -12.18
C ASP A 154 9.75 -17.97 -13.30
N VAL A 155 10.81 -17.14 -13.26
CA VAL A 155 11.08 -16.10 -14.27
C VAL A 155 12.26 -16.43 -15.20
N ARG A 156 13.07 -17.44 -14.87
CA ARG A 156 14.26 -17.81 -15.62
C ARG A 156 13.93 -18.16 -17.08
N GLY A 157 14.68 -17.59 -18.02
CA GLY A 157 14.47 -17.73 -19.46
C GLY A 157 13.28 -16.96 -20.01
N THR A 158 12.60 -16.16 -19.18
CA THR A 158 11.49 -15.30 -19.61
C THR A 158 11.96 -13.85 -19.73
N SER A 159 11.12 -12.98 -20.28
CA SER A 159 11.40 -11.54 -20.29
C SER A 159 11.53 -10.94 -18.88
N ASP A 160 10.92 -11.56 -17.86
CA ASP A 160 10.89 -11.03 -16.49
C ASP A 160 12.17 -11.34 -15.68
N GLU A 161 13.08 -12.16 -16.21
CA GLU A 161 14.35 -12.49 -15.55
C GLU A 161 15.17 -11.22 -15.24
N GLU A 162 15.32 -10.32 -16.23
CA GLU A 162 16.04 -9.06 -16.06
C GLU A 162 15.38 -8.13 -15.03
N VAL A 163 14.04 -8.10 -14.97
CA VAL A 163 13.30 -7.30 -13.98
C VAL A 163 13.61 -7.82 -12.58
N TRP A 164 13.60 -9.14 -12.39
CA TRP A 164 13.91 -9.76 -11.12
C TRP A 164 15.37 -9.54 -10.69
N GLU A 165 16.33 -9.69 -11.61
CA GLU A 165 17.74 -9.40 -11.35
C GLU A 165 17.94 -7.93 -10.97
N THR A 166 17.29 -7.01 -11.69
CA THR A 166 17.31 -5.57 -11.39
C THR A 166 16.77 -5.30 -9.99
N MET A 167 15.65 -5.92 -9.61
CA MET A 167 15.04 -5.76 -8.28
C MET A 167 15.98 -6.15 -7.14
N LEU A 168 16.89 -7.10 -7.35
CA LEU A 168 17.81 -7.60 -6.34
C LEU A 168 19.17 -6.90 -6.32
N THR A 169 19.64 -6.41 -7.47
CA THR A 169 21.04 -6.01 -7.65
C THR A 169 21.22 -4.52 -7.89
N VAL A 170 20.19 -3.81 -8.34
CA VAL A 170 20.25 -2.39 -8.65
C VAL A 170 19.65 -1.58 -7.50
N SER A 171 20.19 -0.37 -7.28
CA SER A 171 19.64 0.57 -6.30
C SER A 171 18.53 1.44 -6.93
N MET A 172 17.59 1.92 -6.10
CA MET A 172 16.55 2.84 -6.55
C MET A 172 17.14 4.11 -7.16
N ARG A 173 18.25 4.61 -6.61
CA ARG A 173 18.99 5.77 -7.13
C ARG A 173 19.51 5.52 -8.54
N ASP A 174 20.21 4.39 -8.77
CA ASP A 174 20.76 4.08 -10.08
C ASP A 174 19.67 3.86 -11.13
N LEU A 175 18.56 3.20 -10.76
CA LEU A 175 17.43 3.01 -11.65
C LEU A 175 16.82 4.35 -12.09
N ILE A 176 16.71 5.31 -11.17
CA ILE A 176 16.19 6.65 -11.46
C ILE A 176 17.16 7.44 -12.33
N ASP A 177 18.45 7.41 -12.02
CA ASP A 177 19.47 8.09 -12.81
C ASP A 177 19.61 7.52 -14.23
N LEU A 178 19.22 6.26 -14.44
CA LEU A 178 19.13 5.65 -15.77
C LEU A 178 17.95 6.15 -16.60
N HIS A 179 16.81 6.47 -15.96
CA HIS A 179 15.56 6.80 -16.66
C HIS A 179 15.30 8.30 -16.78
N PHE A 180 15.77 9.10 -15.82
CA PHE A 180 15.41 10.51 -15.71
C PHE A 180 16.64 11.40 -15.64
N GLU A 181 16.53 12.63 -16.14
CA GLU A 181 17.59 13.64 -16.12
C GLU A 181 17.28 14.81 -15.18
N ASP A 182 16.01 15.20 -15.01
CA ASP A 182 15.65 16.37 -14.20
C ASP A 182 15.57 16.03 -12.71
N ASP A 183 16.27 16.81 -11.87
CA ASP A 183 16.37 16.57 -10.43
C ASP A 183 15.01 16.59 -9.72
N ALA A 184 14.04 17.39 -10.19
CA ALA A 184 12.70 17.44 -9.60
C ALA A 184 11.93 16.15 -9.90
N VAL A 185 12.07 15.60 -11.11
CA VAL A 185 11.49 14.31 -11.51
C VAL A 185 12.13 13.18 -10.73
N LYS A 186 13.46 13.17 -10.59
CA LYS A 186 14.19 12.18 -9.78
C LYS A 186 13.74 12.21 -8.32
N ALA A 187 13.64 13.40 -7.73
CA ALA A 187 13.18 13.57 -6.36
C ALA A 187 11.74 13.11 -6.14
N HIS A 188 10.87 13.25 -7.14
CA HIS A 188 9.50 12.75 -7.09
C HIS A 188 9.46 11.21 -7.01
N PHE A 189 10.27 10.51 -7.81
CA PHE A 189 10.22 9.05 -7.93
C PHE A 189 11.15 8.28 -7.01
N ILE A 190 12.07 8.92 -6.28
CA ILE A 190 13.03 8.24 -5.39
C ILE A 190 12.37 7.39 -4.30
N ASP A 191 11.15 7.77 -3.89
CA ASP A 191 10.33 7.07 -2.89
C ASP A 191 11.14 6.58 -1.67
N ALA A 192 12.10 7.40 -1.20
CA ALA A 192 13.07 7.01 -0.17
C ALA A 192 12.41 6.59 1.15
N GLN A 193 11.23 7.15 1.47
CA GLN A 193 10.46 6.80 2.66
C GLN A 193 10.03 5.32 2.70
N ASP A 194 9.91 4.70 1.54
CA ASP A 194 9.35 3.37 1.33
C ASP A 194 10.44 2.37 0.89
N ALA A 195 11.47 2.84 0.20
CA ALA A 195 12.63 2.04 -0.23
C ALA A 195 13.64 1.76 0.92
N GLY A 196 13.58 2.51 2.02
CA GLY A 196 14.59 2.46 3.07
C GLY A 196 15.85 3.24 2.67
N ASP A 197 16.94 2.55 2.37
CA ASP A 197 18.13 3.18 1.76
C ASP A 197 18.04 3.09 0.22
N PRO A 198 17.70 4.19 -0.49
CA PRO A 198 17.57 4.16 -1.94
C PRO A 198 18.90 3.94 -2.68
N SER A 199 20.03 4.00 -1.98
CA SER A 199 21.36 3.71 -2.54
C SER A 199 21.78 2.25 -2.35
N ALA A 200 21.03 1.47 -1.56
CA ALA A 200 21.34 0.07 -1.33
C ALA A 200 20.89 -0.79 -2.52
N PRO A 201 21.73 -1.74 -2.99
CA PRO A 201 21.28 -2.80 -3.87
C PRO A 201 20.09 -3.55 -3.28
N GLY A 202 19.06 -3.80 -4.08
CA GLY A 202 17.84 -4.48 -3.63
C GLY A 202 16.75 -3.57 -3.07
N SER A 203 16.98 -2.25 -2.99
CA SER A 203 15.97 -1.28 -2.56
C SER A 203 14.72 -1.27 -3.46
N ILE A 204 14.88 -1.67 -4.72
CA ILE A 204 13.78 -1.84 -5.68
C ILE A 204 12.82 -2.96 -5.25
N LEU A 205 13.32 -4.07 -4.67
CA LEU A 205 12.46 -5.16 -4.19
C LEU A 205 11.48 -4.69 -3.11
N SER A 206 11.96 -3.91 -2.14
CA SER A 206 11.13 -3.33 -1.07
C SER A 206 10.06 -2.40 -1.66
N MET A 207 10.44 -1.57 -2.63
CA MET A 207 9.51 -0.68 -3.32
C MET A 207 8.46 -1.45 -4.13
N ALA A 208 8.89 -2.49 -4.85
CA ALA A 208 8.01 -3.32 -5.67
C ALA A 208 6.92 -3.97 -4.82
N TYR A 209 7.24 -4.40 -3.60
CA TYR A 209 6.27 -4.93 -2.65
C TYR A 209 5.18 -3.91 -2.30
N LEU A 210 5.55 -2.65 -2.06
CA LEU A 210 4.57 -1.60 -1.75
C LEU A 210 3.75 -1.19 -2.98
N LYS A 211 4.36 -1.18 -4.16
CA LYS A 211 3.67 -0.84 -5.43
C LYS A 211 2.68 -1.90 -5.89
N ILE A 212 2.58 -3.07 -5.25
CA ILE A 212 1.50 -4.04 -5.47
C ILE A 212 0.12 -3.40 -5.24
N ASN A 213 0.04 -2.34 -4.43
CA ASN A 213 -1.20 -1.58 -4.27
C ASN A 213 -1.77 -1.01 -5.58
N GLN A 214 -0.98 -0.90 -6.65
CA GLN A 214 -1.51 -0.47 -7.95
C GLN A 214 -2.56 -1.43 -8.55
N PHE A 215 -2.60 -2.68 -8.07
CA PHE A 215 -3.61 -3.68 -8.45
C PHE A 215 -4.88 -3.61 -7.57
N THR A 216 -4.87 -2.79 -6.52
CA THR A 216 -6.04 -2.53 -5.69
C THR A 216 -7.08 -1.76 -6.49
N LYS A 217 -8.34 -2.20 -6.40
CA LYS A 217 -9.46 -1.48 -7.04
C LYS A 217 -9.55 -0.05 -6.47
N PRO A 218 -9.83 0.98 -7.28
CA PRO A 218 -9.89 2.37 -6.80
C PRO A 218 -10.82 2.59 -5.60
N GLU A 219 -11.97 1.92 -5.60
CA GLU A 219 -12.96 1.98 -4.52
C GLU A 219 -12.49 1.36 -3.19
N ASN A 220 -11.33 0.69 -3.18
CA ASN A 220 -10.69 0.12 -1.99
C ASN A 220 -9.50 0.97 -1.51
N HIS A 221 -9.16 2.05 -2.22
CA HIS A 221 -7.95 2.84 -1.99
C HIS A 221 -8.32 4.32 -1.77
N GLY A 222 -8.17 4.82 -0.54
CA GLY A 222 -8.67 6.15 -0.22
C GLY A 222 -8.73 6.47 1.27
N ILE A 223 -9.68 7.31 1.65
CA ILE A 223 -9.93 7.71 3.04
C ILE A 223 -11.35 7.27 3.42
N PRO A 224 -11.54 6.46 4.48
CA PRO A 224 -12.87 6.15 4.98
C PRO A 224 -13.62 7.41 5.41
N ARG A 225 -14.88 7.56 5.00
CA ARG A 225 -15.73 8.69 5.37
C ARG A 225 -15.94 8.70 6.88
N GLY A 226 -15.49 9.76 7.56
CA GLY A 226 -15.53 9.85 9.02
C GLY A 226 -14.24 9.37 9.71
N GLY A 227 -13.18 9.16 8.94
CA GLY A 227 -11.84 8.86 9.46
C GLY A 227 -11.52 7.37 9.51
N MET A 228 -10.24 7.06 9.72
CA MET A 228 -9.71 5.69 9.68
C MET A 228 -10.33 4.76 10.74
N SER A 229 -10.89 5.29 11.83
CA SER A 229 -11.62 4.49 12.85
C SER A 229 -12.77 3.69 12.24
N GLN A 230 -13.40 4.19 11.16
CA GLN A 230 -14.51 3.51 10.51
C GLN A 230 -14.12 2.14 9.97
N LEU A 231 -12.86 1.95 9.59
CA LEU A 231 -12.36 0.64 9.17
C LEU A 231 -12.44 -0.37 10.31
N ALA A 232 -11.92 -0.01 11.49
CA ALA A 232 -11.95 -0.87 12.66
C ALA A 232 -13.38 -1.12 13.16
N PHE A 233 -14.24 -0.11 13.08
CA PHE A 233 -15.65 -0.27 13.45
C PHE A 233 -16.39 -1.20 12.51
N ALA A 234 -16.13 -1.15 11.20
CA ALA A 234 -16.68 -2.09 10.25
C ALA A 234 -16.20 -3.53 10.55
N MET A 235 -14.89 -3.71 10.77
CA MET A 235 -14.32 -5.03 11.11
C MET A 235 -14.82 -5.59 12.45
N ALA A 236 -15.11 -4.74 13.43
CA ALA A 236 -15.65 -5.19 14.72
C ALA A 236 -17.13 -5.57 14.66
N ARG A 237 -17.85 -5.15 13.60
CA ARG A 237 -19.26 -5.48 13.37
C ARG A 237 -19.47 -6.70 12.47
N SER A 238 -18.45 -7.10 11.71
CA SER A 238 -18.46 -8.24 10.79
C SER A 238 -18.34 -9.59 11.49
#